data_AF-A0A1W9X1U0-F1
#
_entry.id   AF-A0A1W9X1U0-F1
#
_cell.length_a   1.000
_cell.length_b   1.000
_cell.length_c   1.000
_cell.angle_alpha   90.00
_cell.angle_beta   90.00
_cell.angle_gamma   90.00
#
_symmetry.space_group_name_H-M   'P 1'
#
loop_
_entity.id
_entity.type
_entity.pdbx_description
1 polymer ?
#
loop_
_entity_poly.entity_id
_entity_poly.type
_entity_poly.pdbx_seq_one_letter_code
_entity_poly.pdbx_strand_id
1 'polypeptide(L)'
;MLEWPVQKRDIIETVDNTCKRFSAAVAAFGQQLRGGKYLDAFFYDDILSFARGARGDDLFGYRAEFLKLVNLAKSLTKKPFVILMKNDISKCII
;
A
#
# COMPACT_ATOMS: atom_id res chain seq x y z
N MET A 1 -34.33 -0.26 14.00
CA MET A 1 -33.23 0.09 13.08
C MET A 1 -32.93 1.56 13.34
N LEU A 2 -31.69 1.92 13.66
CA LEU A 2 -31.31 3.29 13.98
C LEU A 2 -30.49 3.82 12.80
N GLU A 3 -31.00 4.79 12.05
CA GLU A 3 -30.21 5.52 11.07
C GLU A 3 -29.49 6.71 11.73
N TRP A 4 -28.23 6.91 11.40
CA TRP A 4 -27.48 8.11 11.77
C TRP A 4 -27.10 8.87 10.50
N PRO A 5 -27.68 10.06 10.23
CA PRO A 5 -27.37 10.81 9.03
C PRO A 5 -25.96 11.42 9.12
N VAL A 6 -25.14 11.19 8.10
CA VAL A 6 -23.82 11.84 7.96
C VAL A 6 -24.04 13.30 7.54
N GLN A 7 -23.61 14.24 8.37
CA GLN A 7 -23.77 15.67 8.09
C GLN A 7 -22.51 16.25 7.46
N LYS A 8 -22.65 17.27 6.60
CA LYS A 8 -21.49 17.91 5.93
C LYS A 8 -20.46 18.46 6.91
N ARG A 9 -20.90 18.87 8.11
CA ARG A 9 -20.01 19.33 9.20
C ARG A 9 -19.11 18.24 9.78
N ASP A 10 -19.42 16.97 9.53
CA ASP A 10 -18.62 15.83 9.99
C ASP A 10 -17.56 15.42 8.95
N ILE A 11 -17.52 16.09 7.79
CA ILE A 11 -16.50 15.87 6.76
C ILE A 11 -15.20 16.47 7.24
N ILE A 12 -14.23 15.61 7.53
CA ILE A 12 -12.86 16.01 7.86
C ILE A 12 -12.14 16.29 6.54
N GLU A 13 -11.88 17.57 6.24
CA GLU A 13 -11.22 17.98 4.98
C GLU A 13 -9.76 17.51 4.88
N THR A 14 -9.06 17.41 6.02
CA THR A 14 -7.65 17.01 6.05
C THR A 14 -7.47 15.74 6.89
N VAL A 15 -7.05 14.66 6.22
CA VAL A 15 -6.63 13.43 6.89
C VAL A 15 -5.15 13.56 7.30
N ASP A 16 -4.84 14.53 8.15
CA ASP A 16 -3.48 14.70 8.69
C ASP A 16 -3.35 13.98 10.03
N ASN A 17 -3.42 12.65 9.99
CA ASN A 17 -3.15 11.82 11.15
C ASN A 17 -2.23 10.69 10.74
N THR A 18 -1.02 10.66 11.29
CA THR A 18 0.00 9.62 11.06
C THR A 18 -0.57 8.21 11.22
N CYS A 19 -1.45 8.00 12.22
CA CYS A 19 -2.11 6.72 12.44
C CYS A 19 -3.01 6.30 11.26
N LYS A 20 -3.79 7.20 10.67
CA LYS A 20 -4.67 6.90 9.53
C LYS A 20 -3.87 6.55 8.28
N ARG A 21 -2.77 7.28 8.02
CA ARG A 21 -1.83 6.97 6.93
C ARG A 21 -1.17 5.60 7.11
N PHE A 22 -0.78 5.27 8.35
CA PHE A 22 -0.23 3.97 8.69
C PHE A 22 -1.25 2.83 8.48
N SER A 23 -2.49 2.99 8.98
CA SER A 23 -3.56 2.01 8.76
C SER A 23 -3.86 1.79 7.28
N ALA A 24 -3.83 2.85 6.46
CA ALA A 24 -3.97 2.74 5.02
C ALA A 24 -2.84 1.92 4.39
N ALA A 25 -1.59 2.11 4.83
CA ALA A 25 -0.45 1.31 4.36
C ALA A 25 -0.58 -0.18 4.75
N VAL A 26 -1.07 -0.48 5.96
CA VAL A 26 -1.34 -1.87 6.39
C VAL A 26 -2.46 -2.51 5.57
N ALA A 27 -3.54 -1.77 5.30
CA ALA A 27 -4.63 -2.25 4.46
C ALA A 27 -4.17 -2.51 3.02
N ALA A 28 -3.36 -1.62 2.45
CA ALA A 28 -2.75 -1.78 1.13
C ALA A 28 -1.84 -3.03 1.07
N PHE A 29 -1.02 -3.26 2.10
CA PHE A 29 -0.21 -4.48 2.22
C PHE A 29 -1.06 -5.75 2.23
N GLY A 30 -2.17 -5.76 2.99
CA GLY A 30 -3.10 -6.89 3.00
C GLY A 30 -3.76 -7.15 1.65
N GLN A 31 -4.06 -6.09 0.87
CA GLN A 31 -4.55 -6.25 -0.51
C GLN A 31 -3.47 -6.81 -1.44
N GLN A 32 -2.21 -6.37 -1.27
CA GLN A 32 -1.09 -6.86 -2.06
C GLN A 32 -0.84 -8.36 -1.84
N LEU A 33 -0.91 -8.83 -0.58
CA LEU A 33 -0.77 -10.25 -0.26
C LEU A 33 -1.90 -11.11 -0.85
N ARG A 34 -3.09 -10.54 -1.06
CA ARG A 34 -4.23 -11.22 -1.69
C ARG A 34 -4.14 -11.34 -3.21
N GLY A 35 -3.05 -10.87 -3.83
CA GLY A 35 -2.87 -10.94 -5.28
C GLY A 35 -3.45 -9.76 -6.05
N GLY A 36 -3.75 -8.64 -5.37
CA GLY A 36 -3.76 -7.31 -5.98
C GLY A 36 -4.64 -7.11 -7.21
N LYS A 37 -5.78 -7.80 -7.34
CA LYS A 37 -6.69 -7.69 -8.51
C LYS A 37 -7.07 -6.25 -8.90
N TYR A 38 -6.96 -5.30 -7.97
CA TYR A 38 -7.27 -3.88 -8.17
C TYR A 38 -6.09 -2.95 -7.88
N LEU A 39 -4.88 -3.48 -7.67
CA LEU A 39 -3.66 -2.71 -7.44
C LEU A 39 -2.69 -2.98 -8.61
N ASP A 40 -3.10 -2.63 -9.83
CA ASP A 40 -2.34 -2.89 -11.07
C ASP A 40 -0.94 -2.23 -11.09
N ALA A 41 -0.71 -1.24 -10.23
CA ALA A 41 0.56 -0.49 -10.15
C ALA A 41 1.02 -0.16 -8.72
N PHE A 42 0.45 -0.80 -7.68
CA PHE A 42 0.87 -0.53 -6.30
C PHE A 42 1.89 -1.59 -5.88
N PHE A 43 3.15 -1.18 -5.74
CA PHE A 43 4.24 -2.09 -5.43
C PHE A 43 4.62 -2.02 -3.95
N TYR A 44 5.36 -3.02 -3.48
CA TYR A 44 5.88 -3.05 -2.12
C TYR A 44 6.73 -1.80 -1.80
N ASP A 45 7.38 -1.20 -2.80
CA ASP A 45 8.13 0.05 -2.66
C ASP A 45 7.25 1.26 -2.30
N ASP A 46 6.05 1.34 -2.88
CA ASP A 46 5.10 2.41 -2.56
C ASP A 46 4.60 2.25 -1.12
N ILE A 47 4.26 1.04 -0.72
CA ILE A 47 3.84 0.71 0.66
C ILE A 47 4.94 1.07 1.66
N LEU A 48 6.22 0.79 1.33
CA LEU A 48 7.36 1.17 2.17
C LEU A 48 7.52 2.69 2.27
N SER A 49 7.34 3.42 1.18
CA SER A 49 7.41 4.89 1.18
C SER A 49 6.31 5.50 2.06
N PHE A 50 5.06 5.03 1.89
CA PHE A 50 3.92 5.45 2.71
C PHE A 50 4.11 5.12 4.19
N ALA A 51 4.54 3.90 4.51
CA ALA A 51 4.75 3.47 5.89
C ALA A 51 5.92 4.20 6.56
N ARG A 52 6.98 4.56 5.82
CA ARG A 52 8.09 5.40 6.34
C ARG A 52 7.61 6.81 6.67
N GLY A 53 6.82 7.43 5.78
CA GLY A 53 6.20 8.74 6.02
C GLY A 53 5.19 8.72 7.17
N ALA A 54 4.63 7.54 7.49
CA ALA A 54 3.67 7.33 8.56
C ALA A 54 4.28 6.77 9.87
N ARG A 55 5.61 6.82 10.04
CA ARG A 55 6.27 6.26 11.24
C ARG A 55 5.96 7.03 12.53
N GLY A 56 5.97 8.37 12.51
CA GLY A 56 5.70 9.20 13.70
C GLY A 56 6.50 8.81 14.95
N ASP A 57 5.95 9.09 16.14
CA ASP A 57 6.43 8.53 17.40
C ASP A 57 6.11 7.03 17.46
N ASP A 58 7.15 6.21 17.45
CA ASP A 58 7.10 4.75 17.54
C ASP A 58 7.87 4.30 18.78
N LEU A 59 7.30 4.56 19.96
CA LEU A 59 7.92 4.26 21.27
C LEU A 59 8.28 2.78 21.44
N PHE A 60 7.54 1.88 20.80
CA PHE A 60 7.68 0.43 20.95
C PHE A 60 8.24 -0.27 19.71
N GLY A 61 8.53 0.47 18.63
CA GLY A 61 9.14 -0.06 17.41
C GLY A 61 8.22 -0.89 16.50
N TYR A 62 6.91 -0.92 16.75
CA TYR A 62 5.98 -1.76 15.99
C TYR A 62 5.87 -1.36 14.52
N ARG A 63 6.00 -0.05 14.22
CA ARG A 63 5.96 0.43 12.84
C ARG A 63 7.26 0.11 12.10
N ALA A 64 8.39 0.09 12.81
CA ALA A 64 9.66 -0.38 12.26
C ALA A 64 9.63 -1.88 11.94
N GLU A 65 9.05 -2.72 12.80
CA GLU A 65 8.89 -4.15 12.54
C GLU A 65 7.95 -4.42 11.36
N PHE A 66 6.89 -3.61 11.18
CA PHE A 66 6.06 -3.67 9.99
C PHE A 66 6.87 -3.44 8.71
N LEU A 67 7.74 -2.42 8.67
CA LEU A 67 8.60 -2.15 7.50
C LEU A 67 9.52 -3.34 7.18
N LYS A 68 10.03 -4.02 8.21
CA LYS A 68 10.85 -5.23 8.06
C LYS A 68 10.06 -6.39 7.45
N LEU A 69 8.81 -6.58 7.88
CA LEU A 69 7.90 -7.58 7.32
C LEU A 69 7.56 -7.31 5.85
N VAL A 70 7.29 -6.05 5.49
CA VAL A 70 7.02 -5.67 4.09
C VAL A 70 8.25 -5.93 3.22
N ASN A 71 9.45 -5.60 3.70
CA ASN A 71 10.71 -5.91 3.01
C ASN A 71 10.95 -7.42 2.83
N LEU A 72 10.60 -8.22 3.83
CA LEU A 72 10.69 -9.68 3.73
C LEU A 72 9.70 -10.20 2.68
N ALA A 73 8.45 -9.75 2.70
CA ALA A 73 7.44 -10.12 1.71
C ALA A 73 7.85 -9.73 0.28
N LYS A 74 8.45 -8.54 0.11
CA LYS A 74 9.05 -8.10 -1.16
C LYS A 74 10.14 -9.06 -1.63
N SER A 75 11.05 -9.45 -0.73
CA SER A 75 12.17 -10.34 -1.04
C SER A 75 11.70 -11.74 -1.43
N LEU A 76 10.64 -12.24 -0.78
CA LEU A 76 10.02 -13.54 -1.07
C LEU A 76 9.15 -13.52 -2.34
N THR A 77 8.56 -12.36 -2.66
CA THR A 77 7.82 -12.15 -3.92
C THR A 77 8.73 -12.06 -5.15
N LYS A 78 10.05 -12.26 -4.99
CA LYS A 78 10.97 -12.43 -6.12
C LYS A 78 10.75 -13.79 -6.79
N LYS A 79 9.65 -13.87 -7.54
CA LYS A 79 9.37 -14.85 -8.58
C LYS A 79 8.75 -14.08 -9.76
N PRO A 80 9.53 -13.64 -10.75
CA PRO A 80 8.98 -13.13 -11.98
C PRO A 80 8.74 -14.33 -12.90
N PHE A 81 7.51 -14.83 -12.96
CA PHE A 81 7.07 -15.55 -14.16
C PHE A 81 5.55 -15.47 -14.30
N VAL A 82 5.07 -14.30 -14.69
CA VAL A 82 3.92 -14.23 -15.59
C VAL A 82 4.33 -13.34 -16.74
N ILE A 83 4.86 -13.98 -17.78
CA ILE A 83 4.75 -13.46 -19.14
C ILE A 83 3.31 -13.74 -19.55
N LEU A 84 2.51 -12.69 -19.75
CA LEU A 84 1.67 -12.63 -20.94
C LEU A 84 1.45 -11.17 -21.34
N MET A 85 2.27 -10.77 -22.31
CA MET A 85 1.90 -9.96 -23.48
C MET A 85 0.92 -8.80 -23.23
N LYS A 86 1.44 -7.56 -23.16
CA LYS A 86 1.40 -6.53 -24.23
C LYS A 86 2.50 -5.52 -23.82
N ASN A 87 3.56 -5.26 -24.58
CA ASN A 87 3.52 -4.48 -25.80
C ASN A 87 4.97 -4.35 -26.33
N ASP A 88 5.45 -5.36 -27.07
CA ASP A 88 6.68 -5.29 -27.87
C ASP A 88 6.43 -4.38 -29.09
N ILE A 89 6.42 -3.05 -28.90
CA ILE A 89 6.41 -2.10 -30.04
C ILE A 89 7.84 -1.72 -30.44
N SER A 90 8.86 -2.01 -29.63
CA SER A 90 10.23 -1.52 -29.90
C SER A 90 11.12 -2.46 -30.73
N LYS A 91 10.55 -3.49 -31.39
CA LYS A 91 11.30 -4.42 -32.27
C LYS A 91 11.01 -4.29 -33.76
N CYS A 92 10.30 -3.25 -34.21
CA CYS A 92 10.05 -2.97 -35.63
C CYS A 92 10.60 -1.60 -36.06
N ILE A 93 11.90 -1.39 -35.83
CA ILE A 93 12.74 -0.35 -36.46
C ILE A 93 14.09 -1.07 -36.59
N ILE A 94 14.47 -1.71 -37.71
CA ILE A 94 14.89 -1.09 -38.99
C ILE A 94 14.97 0.43 -38.97
#